data_AF-A0A7Y6IW85-F1
#
_entry.id   AF-A0A7Y6IW85-F1
#
_cell.length_a   1.000
_cell.length_b   1.000
_cell.length_c   1.000
_cell.angle_alpha   90.00
_cell.angle_beta   90.00
_cell.angle_gamma   90.00
#
_symmetry.space_group_name_H-M   'P 1'
#
loop_
_entity.id
_entity.type
_entity.pdbx_description
1 polymer ?
#
loop_
_entity_poly.entity_id
_entity_poly.type
_entity_poly.pdbx_seq_one_letter_code
_entity_poly.pdbx_strand_id
1 'polypeptide(L)'
;MNTPPPLPKVDMSLPEWHDLSRALRRLDAARSGTGRLATAAGFTAAAVGLFTGDFAGASLLATAALSGVGLATLRLWKPDGQQKTVATVLYLAPGASLAALLVGERIVPGIHWVEALALAVWTLGVGLVRPARVARRMMSPTPPPAPATAQDPADELVDDHPAARWWAEHVAVKGGAAPGTLLEGIERTGERSLKAVIRSATPGRPVPNIDVKDLSAAMDIPEDLIAIGPVPGRGASVRLLKVGQQEDARDPASVWASRIAPLAMPGTVLISVRSGRPAAASDGGDQ
;
A
#
# COMPACT_ATOMS: atom_id res chain seq x y z
N MET A 1 57.00 16.08 13.99
CA MET A 1 55.53 16.17 13.92
C MET A 1 54.97 14.84 14.42
N ASN A 2 54.43 14.82 15.64
CA ASN A 2 53.86 13.60 16.21
C ASN A 2 52.45 13.43 15.67
N THR A 3 52.23 12.39 14.88
CA THR A 3 50.90 11.96 14.46
C THR A 3 50.13 11.51 15.71
N PRO A 4 48.95 12.09 15.99
CA PRO A 4 48.16 11.66 17.13
C PRO A 4 47.76 10.19 16.98
N PRO A 5 47.71 9.42 18.08
CA PRO A 5 47.34 8.02 18.03
C PRO A 5 45.91 7.86 17.47
N PRO A 6 45.64 6.78 16.70
CA PRO A 6 44.31 6.53 16.18
C PRO A 6 43.32 6.34 17.32
N LEU A 7 42.18 7.03 17.24
CA LEU A 7 41.12 6.89 18.24
C LEU A 7 40.58 5.45 18.23
N PRO A 8 40.34 4.86 19.42
CA PRO A 8 39.77 3.52 19.52
C PRO A 8 38.38 3.50 18.87
N LYS A 9 38.16 2.54 17.97
CA LYS A 9 36.83 2.30 17.40
C LYS A 9 35.95 1.73 18.50
N VAL A 10 35.01 2.54 18.98
CA VAL A 10 33.96 2.08 19.88
C VAL A 10 32.83 1.53 19.01
N ASP A 11 32.77 0.21 18.85
CA ASP A 11 31.61 -0.45 18.24
C ASP A 11 30.46 -0.43 19.25
N MET A 12 29.68 0.66 19.24
CA MET A 12 28.39 0.69 19.91
C MET A 12 27.34 0.06 19.00
N SER A 13 26.88 -1.14 19.36
CA SER A 13 25.62 -1.65 18.84
C SER A 13 24.49 -0.82 19.42
N LEU A 14 23.95 0.11 18.62
CA LEU A 14 22.72 0.79 18.99
C LEU A 14 21.61 -0.27 19.05
N PRO A 15 20.81 -0.32 20.13
CA PRO A 15 19.69 -1.25 20.22
C PRO A 15 18.75 -1.04 19.02
N GLU A 16 18.32 -2.11 18.36
CA GLU A 16 17.35 -2.01 17.27
C GLU A 16 15.93 -1.78 17.85
N TRP A 17 15.46 -0.54 17.78
CA TRP A 17 14.11 -0.18 18.22
C TRP A 17 13.11 -0.51 17.10
N HIS A 18 12.76 -1.79 16.93
CA HIS A 18 11.85 -2.24 15.88
C HIS A 18 10.50 -1.49 15.90
N ASP A 19 9.96 -1.17 17.06
CA ASP A 19 8.69 -0.45 17.18
C ASP A 19 8.78 1.00 16.75
N LEU A 20 9.89 1.69 17.08
CA LEU A 20 10.14 3.03 16.59
C LEU A 20 10.27 3.04 15.06
N SER A 21 10.98 2.05 14.49
CA SER A 21 11.11 1.93 13.03
C SER A 21 9.77 1.66 12.33
N ARG A 22 8.86 0.89 12.95
CA ARG A 22 7.49 0.66 12.44
C ARG A 22 6.64 1.92 12.56
N ALA A 23 6.72 2.63 13.68
CA ALA A 23 6.00 3.89 13.89
C ALA A 23 6.43 4.96 12.87
N LEU A 24 7.74 5.13 12.66
CA LEU A 24 8.28 6.07 11.67
C LEU A 24 7.83 5.71 10.24
N ARG A 25 7.80 4.43 9.89
CA ARG A 25 7.29 3.96 8.59
C ARG A 25 5.80 4.24 8.39
N ARG A 26 4.97 4.01 9.42
CA ARG A 26 3.54 4.36 9.39
C ARG A 26 3.33 5.86 9.26
N LEU A 27 4.11 6.66 9.97
CA LEU A 27 4.08 8.12 9.88
C LEU A 27 4.46 8.60 8.47
N ASP A 28 5.50 8.03 7.86
CA ASP A 28 5.89 8.34 6.48
C ASP A 28 4.81 7.95 5.46
N ALA A 29 4.17 6.80 5.65
CA ALA A 29 3.06 6.35 4.81
C ALA A 29 1.85 7.30 4.91
N ALA A 30 1.44 7.64 6.14
CA ALA A 30 0.35 8.57 6.40
C ALA A 30 0.64 9.94 5.76
N ARG A 31 1.86 10.46 5.96
CA ARG A 31 2.28 11.77 5.45
C ARG A 31 2.41 11.81 3.93
N SER A 32 2.79 10.69 3.30
CA SER A 32 2.77 10.50 1.84
C SER A 32 1.33 10.51 1.32
N GLY A 33 0.40 9.88 2.03
CA GLY A 33 -1.04 9.92 1.74
C GLY A 33 -1.60 11.35 1.84
N THR A 34 -1.32 12.06 2.92
CA THR A 34 -1.76 13.46 3.12
C THR A 34 -1.27 14.38 2.00
N GLY A 35 -0.01 14.22 1.56
CA GLY A 35 0.52 14.99 0.44
C GLY A 35 -0.25 14.79 -0.86
N ARG A 36 -0.63 13.55 -1.18
CA ARG A 36 -1.44 13.25 -2.38
C ARG A 36 -2.85 13.81 -2.27
N LEU A 37 -3.48 13.66 -1.11
CA LEU A 37 -4.81 14.21 -0.86
C LEU A 37 -4.80 15.73 -0.97
N ALA A 38 -3.77 16.41 -0.44
CA ALA A 38 -3.61 17.85 -0.57
C ALA A 38 -3.41 18.29 -2.03
N THR A 39 -2.61 17.57 -2.83
CA THR A 39 -2.46 17.85 -4.26
C THR A 39 -3.76 17.64 -5.03
N ALA A 40 -4.48 16.54 -4.75
CA ALA A 40 -5.77 16.27 -5.38
C ALA A 40 -6.81 17.34 -5.01
N ALA A 41 -6.90 17.71 -3.73
CA ALA A 41 -7.79 18.76 -3.28
C ALA A 41 -7.45 20.13 -3.90
N GLY A 42 -6.16 20.47 -3.98
CA GLY A 42 -5.69 21.69 -4.64
C GLY A 42 -6.03 21.72 -6.13
N PHE A 43 -5.88 20.59 -6.84
CA PHE A 43 -6.27 20.47 -8.24
C PHE A 43 -7.78 20.64 -8.42
N THR A 44 -8.59 19.95 -7.61
CA THR A 44 -10.06 20.08 -7.68
C THR A 44 -10.49 21.52 -7.40
N ALA A 45 -9.88 22.18 -6.40
CA ALA A 45 -10.18 23.57 -6.08
C ALA A 45 -9.78 24.53 -7.22
N ALA A 46 -8.60 24.32 -7.83
CA ALA A 46 -8.15 25.12 -8.97
C ALA A 46 -9.06 24.91 -10.19
N ALA A 47 -9.40 23.65 -10.50
CA ALA A 47 -10.31 23.32 -11.59
C ALA A 47 -11.69 23.96 -11.40
N VAL A 48 -12.28 23.88 -10.19
CA VAL A 48 -13.56 24.56 -9.88
C VAL A 48 -13.42 26.07 -10.05
N GLY A 49 -12.32 26.67 -9.57
CA GLY A 49 -12.03 28.10 -9.72
C GLY A 49 -12.00 28.56 -11.18
N LEU A 50 -11.44 27.73 -12.07
CA LEU A 50 -11.34 27.99 -13.51
C LEU A 50 -12.73 28.07 -14.18
N PHE A 51 -13.73 27.34 -13.67
CA PHE A 51 -15.10 27.34 -14.21
C PHE A 51 -16.05 28.35 -13.55
N THR A 52 -15.73 28.83 -12.35
CA THR A 52 -16.69 29.61 -11.55
C THR A 52 -16.22 31.02 -11.21
N GLY A 53 -14.94 31.36 -11.37
CA GLY A 53 -14.37 32.71 -11.18
C GLY A 53 -14.37 33.22 -9.72
N ASP A 54 -15.37 32.86 -8.93
CA ASP A 54 -15.63 33.35 -7.58
C ASP A 54 -14.65 32.79 -6.53
N PHE A 55 -14.05 31.62 -6.79
CA PHE A 55 -13.20 30.94 -5.80
C PHE A 55 -11.69 31.18 -5.95
N ALA A 56 -11.25 31.97 -6.94
CA ALA A 56 -9.82 32.20 -7.19
C ALA A 56 -9.09 32.84 -5.99
N GLY A 57 -9.76 33.73 -5.25
CA GLY A 57 -9.18 34.32 -4.04
C GLY A 57 -9.03 33.32 -2.89
N ALA A 58 -10.04 32.46 -2.70
CA ALA A 58 -10.02 31.43 -1.67
C ALA A 58 -8.97 30.34 -1.98
N SER A 59 -8.79 29.97 -3.25
CA SER A 59 -7.77 29.00 -3.67
C SER A 59 -6.35 29.55 -3.50
N LEU A 60 -6.11 30.83 -3.76
CA LEU A 60 -4.84 31.49 -3.47
C LEU A 60 -4.51 31.50 -1.97
N LEU A 61 -5.48 31.83 -1.11
CA LEU A 61 -5.30 31.80 0.35
C LEU A 61 -5.04 30.38 0.85
N ALA A 62 -5.77 29.38 0.36
CA ALA A 62 -5.56 27.99 0.72
C ALA A 62 -4.17 27.50 0.27
N THR A 63 -3.73 27.87 -0.93
CA THR A 63 -2.40 27.55 -1.46
C THR A 63 -1.30 28.19 -0.61
N ALA A 64 -1.44 29.48 -0.27
CA ALA A 64 -0.50 30.19 0.57
C ALA A 64 -0.42 29.57 1.98
N ALA A 65 -1.55 29.21 2.57
CA ALA A 65 -1.59 28.54 3.87
C ALA A 65 -0.89 27.18 3.83
N LEU A 66 -1.15 26.35 2.80
CA LEU A 66 -0.51 25.05 2.64
C LEU A 66 1.01 25.16 2.42
N SER A 67 1.46 26.10 1.58
CA SER A 67 2.89 26.39 1.40
C SER A 67 3.54 26.90 2.69
N GLY A 68 2.83 27.76 3.44
CA GLY A 68 3.26 28.26 4.74
C GLY A 68 3.43 27.14 5.77
N VAL A 69 2.49 26.20 5.85
CA VAL A 69 2.59 25.02 6.72
C VAL A 69 3.79 24.16 6.30
N GLY A 70 4.01 23.94 5.00
CA GLY A 70 5.18 23.24 4.49
C GLY A 70 6.50 23.88 4.95
N LEU A 71 6.62 25.20 4.80
CA LEU A 71 7.77 25.98 5.28
C LEU A 71 7.94 25.95 6.80
N ALA A 72 6.85 26.05 7.55
CA ALA A 72 6.89 25.96 9.01
C ALA A 72 7.45 24.61 9.45
N THR A 73 7.04 23.51 8.80
CA THR A 73 7.59 22.18 9.10
C THR A 73 9.07 22.04 8.75
N LEU A 74 9.57 22.70 7.71
CA LEU A 74 11.01 22.77 7.41
C LEU A 74 11.80 23.46 8.53
N ARG A 75 11.23 24.52 9.12
CA ARG A 75 11.88 25.28 10.19
C ARG A 75 12.08 24.45 11.47
N LEU A 76 11.19 23.50 11.74
CA LEU A 76 11.34 22.56 12.87
C LEU A 76 12.50 21.59 12.67
N TRP A 77 12.88 21.29 11.43
CA TRP A 77 13.89 20.25 11.12
C TRP A 77 15.33 20.77 11.14
N LYS A 78 15.53 22.09 11.33
CA LYS A 78 16.84 22.77 11.36
C LYS A 78 17.87 22.21 10.34
N PRO A 79 17.54 22.12 9.05
CA PRO A 79 18.55 21.76 8.05
C PRO A 79 19.61 22.87 7.98
N ASP A 80 20.88 22.51 7.86
CA ASP A 80 22.00 23.46 7.74
C ASP A 80 22.54 23.52 6.30
N GLY A 81 23.16 24.66 5.97
CA GLY A 81 23.88 24.86 4.70
C GLY A 81 23.01 24.79 3.43
N GLN A 82 23.59 24.26 2.34
CA GLN A 82 22.94 24.22 1.02
C GLN A 82 21.68 23.35 0.96
N GLN A 83 21.58 22.33 1.82
CA GLN A 83 20.41 21.45 1.87
C GLN A 83 19.14 22.21 2.27
N LYS A 84 19.25 23.17 3.19
CA LYS A 84 18.14 24.05 3.57
C LYS A 84 17.64 24.86 2.38
N THR A 85 18.55 25.45 1.61
CA THR A 85 18.19 26.27 0.45
C THR A 85 17.46 25.45 -0.59
N VAL A 86 17.98 24.28 -0.96
CA VAL A 86 17.34 23.39 -1.93
C VAL A 86 15.99 22.90 -1.43
N ALA A 87 15.88 22.47 -0.17
CA ALA A 87 14.62 22.04 0.41
C ALA A 87 13.58 23.17 0.45
N THR A 88 14.01 24.39 0.77
CA THR A 88 13.15 25.59 0.78
C THR A 88 12.61 25.90 -0.62
N VAL A 89 13.48 25.88 -1.64
CA VAL A 89 13.06 26.08 -3.04
C VAL A 89 12.09 25.00 -3.48
N LEU A 90 12.35 23.73 -3.18
CA LEU A 90 11.46 22.62 -3.54
C LEU A 90 10.09 22.69 -2.85
N TYR A 91 10.01 23.26 -1.64
CA TYR A 91 8.73 23.46 -0.94
C TYR A 91 7.97 24.70 -1.45
N LEU A 92 8.68 25.77 -1.80
CA LEU A 92 8.07 27.01 -2.29
C LEU A 92 7.66 26.96 -3.76
N ALA A 93 8.46 26.30 -4.61
CA ALA A 93 8.28 26.34 -6.06
C ALA A 93 6.88 25.93 -6.52
N PRO A 94 6.24 24.85 -6.00
CA PRO A 94 4.87 24.52 -6.40
C PRO A 94 3.87 25.61 -6.02
N GLY A 95 3.92 26.12 -4.79
CA GLY A 95 3.00 27.17 -4.35
C GLY A 95 3.16 28.47 -5.14
N ALA A 96 4.41 28.90 -5.37
CA ALA A 96 4.72 30.11 -6.12
C ALA A 96 4.33 29.99 -7.60
N SER A 97 4.59 28.84 -8.24
CA SER A 97 4.21 28.62 -9.63
C SER A 97 2.69 28.51 -9.82
N LEU A 98 1.98 27.85 -8.91
CA LEU A 98 0.51 27.82 -8.93
C LEU A 98 -0.09 29.21 -8.73
N ALA A 99 0.44 30.00 -7.79
CA ALA A 99 0.01 31.38 -7.58
C ALA A 99 0.25 32.24 -8.83
N ALA A 100 1.39 32.08 -9.50
CA ALA A 100 1.69 32.78 -10.74
C ALA A 100 0.71 32.41 -11.87
N LEU A 101 0.33 31.12 -12.00
CA LEU A 101 -0.68 30.68 -12.95
C LEU A 101 -2.04 31.33 -12.66
N LEU A 102 -2.51 31.30 -11.41
CA LEU A 102 -3.79 31.89 -11.00
C LEU A 102 -3.82 33.42 -11.17
N VAL A 103 -2.69 34.11 -10.99
CA VAL A 103 -2.58 35.55 -11.26
C VAL A 103 -2.62 35.82 -12.78
N GLY A 104 -2.01 34.94 -13.59
CA GLY A 104 -2.11 35.00 -15.05
C GLY A 104 -3.54 34.91 -15.55
N GLU A 105 -4.31 33.94 -15.06
CA GLU A 105 -5.73 33.75 -15.40
C GLU A 105 -6.58 35.00 -15.09
N ARG A 106 -6.22 35.76 -14.06
CA ARG A 106 -6.91 37.02 -13.69
C ARG A 106 -6.67 38.17 -14.66
N ILE A 107 -5.57 38.16 -15.41
CA ILE A 107 -5.18 39.28 -16.29
C ILE A 107 -5.90 39.17 -17.65
N VAL A 108 -6.21 37.95 -18.11
CA VAL A 108 -6.82 37.72 -19.43
C VAL A 108 -8.23 37.15 -19.26
N PRO A 109 -9.30 37.96 -19.34
CA PRO A 109 -10.66 37.45 -19.19
C PRO A 109 -11.03 36.48 -20.33
N GLY A 110 -11.56 35.30 -19.99
CA GLY A 110 -12.04 34.29 -20.96
C GLY A 110 -11.72 32.86 -20.55
N ILE A 111 -12.32 31.87 -21.25
CA ILE A 111 -11.96 30.46 -21.09
C ILE A 111 -10.77 30.17 -22.01
N HIS A 112 -9.58 30.03 -21.44
CA HIS A 112 -8.37 29.72 -22.19
C HIS A 112 -8.00 28.26 -22.03
N TRP A 113 -8.25 27.46 -23.05
CA TRP A 113 -7.85 26.04 -23.08
C TRP A 113 -6.34 25.84 -22.81
N VAL A 114 -5.52 26.84 -23.16
CA VAL A 114 -4.08 26.85 -22.89
C VAL A 114 -3.78 26.91 -21.39
N GLU A 115 -4.56 27.66 -20.61
CA GLU A 115 -4.41 27.75 -19.15
C GLU A 115 -4.84 26.46 -18.47
N ALA A 116 -5.97 25.88 -18.90
CA ALA A 116 -6.40 24.56 -18.44
C ALA A 116 -5.37 23.45 -18.74
N LEU A 117 -4.77 23.49 -19.95
CA LEU A 117 -3.68 22.58 -20.31
C LEU A 117 -2.44 22.82 -19.44
N ALA A 118 -2.05 24.07 -19.23
CA ALA A 118 -0.91 24.43 -18.38
C ALA A 118 -1.11 23.94 -16.94
N LEU A 119 -2.31 24.10 -16.38
CA LEU A 119 -2.65 23.60 -15.05
C LEU A 119 -2.61 22.06 -14.98
N ALA A 120 -3.14 21.38 -16.01
CA ALA A 120 -3.10 19.92 -16.10
C ALA A 120 -1.66 19.39 -16.18
N VAL A 121 -0.83 19.98 -17.04
CA VAL A 121 0.59 19.65 -17.18
C VAL A 121 1.34 19.93 -15.89
N TRP A 122 1.08 21.08 -15.25
CA TRP A 122 1.68 21.44 -13.98
C TRP A 122 1.33 20.42 -12.88
N THR A 123 0.06 20.01 -12.81
CA THR A 123 -0.42 19.03 -11.82
C THR A 123 0.22 17.67 -12.02
N LEU A 124 0.30 17.21 -13.27
CA LEU A 124 0.99 15.97 -13.63
C LEU A 124 2.48 16.06 -13.28
N GLY A 125 3.13 17.17 -13.63
CA GLY A 125 4.55 17.42 -13.35
C GLY A 125 4.86 17.37 -11.85
N VAL A 126 4.13 18.13 -11.03
CA VAL A 126 4.30 18.13 -9.57
C VAL A 126 3.97 16.76 -8.97
N GLY A 127 2.94 16.09 -9.48
CA GLY A 127 2.53 14.74 -9.05
C GLY A 127 3.57 13.66 -9.33
N LEU A 128 4.28 13.76 -10.46
CA LEU A 128 5.36 12.84 -10.86
C LEU A 128 6.65 13.13 -10.11
N VAL A 129 7.11 14.39 -10.08
CA VAL A 129 8.38 14.79 -9.44
C VAL A 129 8.30 14.63 -7.93
N ARG A 130 7.14 14.90 -7.31
CA ARG A 130 6.94 14.89 -5.86
C ARG A 130 8.02 15.68 -5.12
N PRO A 131 8.15 17.00 -5.37
CA PRO A 131 9.26 17.80 -4.87
C PRO A 131 9.43 17.73 -3.34
N ALA A 132 8.33 17.61 -2.59
CA ALA A 132 8.37 17.41 -1.14
C ALA A 132 9.05 16.08 -0.72
N ARG A 133 8.88 15.00 -1.50
CA ARG A 133 9.55 13.71 -1.25
C ARG A 133 11.04 13.81 -1.55
N VAL A 134 11.41 14.50 -2.62
CA VAL A 134 12.81 14.76 -2.99
C VAL A 134 13.50 15.59 -1.91
N ALA A 135 12.90 16.70 -1.48
CA ALA A 135 13.43 17.55 -0.42
C ALA A 135 13.66 16.75 0.89
N ARG A 136 12.72 15.90 1.27
CA ARG A 136 12.88 15.04 2.46
C ARG A 136 14.01 14.03 2.33
N ARG A 137 14.13 13.36 1.18
CA ARG A 137 15.24 12.43 0.92
C ARG A 137 16.61 13.11 1.00
N MET A 138 16.68 14.41 0.68
CA MET A 138 17.91 15.18 0.83
C MET A 138 18.21 15.56 2.29
N MET A 139 17.17 15.83 3.10
CA MET A 139 17.32 16.21 4.52
C MET A 139 17.50 15.02 5.47
N SER A 140 16.85 13.91 5.16
CA SER A 140 16.98 12.64 5.85
C SER A 140 17.31 11.59 4.79
N PRO A 141 18.59 11.17 4.67
CA PRO A 141 18.95 10.04 3.85
C PRO A 141 17.98 8.92 4.18
N THR A 142 17.40 8.30 3.14
CA THR A 142 16.52 7.16 3.36
C THR A 142 17.32 6.19 4.22
N PRO A 143 16.83 5.73 5.39
CA PRO A 143 17.53 4.72 6.14
C PRO A 143 17.91 3.63 5.12
N PRO A 144 19.16 3.13 5.15
CA PRO A 144 19.58 2.12 4.20
C PRO A 144 18.47 1.09 4.12
N PRO A 145 18.05 0.66 2.90
CA PRO A 145 17.02 -0.35 2.78
C PRO A 145 17.43 -1.40 3.80
N ALA A 146 16.53 -1.67 4.76
CA ALA A 146 16.83 -2.67 5.79
C ALA A 146 17.46 -3.82 5.02
N PRO A 147 18.61 -4.36 5.46
CA PRO A 147 19.14 -5.56 4.81
C PRO A 147 17.93 -6.44 4.55
N ALA A 148 17.86 -7.08 3.40
CA ALA A 148 16.89 -8.15 3.23
C ALA A 148 17.30 -9.23 4.24
N THR A 149 17.10 -8.97 5.54
CA THR A 149 16.72 -9.93 6.51
C THR A 149 15.64 -10.67 5.77
N ALA A 150 16.00 -11.86 5.32
CA ALA A 150 15.11 -12.99 5.45
C ALA A 150 14.35 -12.70 6.73
N GLN A 151 13.12 -12.19 6.59
CA GLN A 151 12.27 -11.93 7.74
C GLN A 151 12.34 -13.23 8.50
N ASP A 152 12.94 -13.21 9.68
CA ASP A 152 12.99 -14.39 10.50
C ASP A 152 11.51 -14.66 10.82
N PRO A 153 10.89 -15.66 10.18
CA PRO A 153 9.43 -15.75 10.08
C PRO A 153 8.84 -16.29 11.39
N ALA A 154 9.63 -16.37 12.45
CA ALA A 154 9.19 -16.78 13.77
C ALA A 154 8.42 -15.66 14.49
N ASP A 155 8.66 -14.39 14.16
CA ASP A 155 8.00 -13.22 14.80
C ASP A 155 7.09 -12.42 13.85
N GLU A 156 6.86 -12.92 12.63
CA GLU A 156 5.79 -12.41 11.78
C GLU A 156 4.46 -12.88 12.38
N LEU A 157 3.92 -12.03 13.26
CA LEU A 157 2.57 -12.05 13.83
C LEU A 157 1.76 -13.23 13.32
N VAL A 158 1.54 -14.22 14.19
CA VAL A 158 0.31 -15.03 14.12
C VAL A 158 -0.79 -14.02 13.88
N ASP A 159 -1.40 -14.07 12.69
CA ASP A 159 -2.54 -13.20 12.35
C ASP A 159 -3.47 -13.21 13.56
N ASP A 160 -3.85 -12.05 14.13
CA ASP A 160 -4.71 -11.96 15.32
C ASP A 160 -6.09 -12.65 15.12
N HIS A 161 -6.33 -13.12 13.90
CA HIS A 161 -7.48 -13.90 13.47
C HIS A 161 -7.67 -15.13 14.37
N PRO A 162 -8.87 -15.34 14.93
CA PRO A 162 -9.16 -16.46 15.83
C PRO A 162 -8.87 -17.84 15.18
N ALA A 163 -9.08 -17.96 13.86
CA ALA A 163 -8.77 -19.21 13.15
C ALA A 163 -7.26 -19.51 13.03
N ALA A 164 -6.40 -18.48 12.94
CA ALA A 164 -4.95 -18.68 12.93
C ALA A 164 -4.45 -19.16 14.30
N ARG A 165 -4.98 -18.57 15.38
CA ARG A 165 -4.73 -19.03 16.75
C ARG A 165 -5.21 -20.44 17.00
N TRP A 166 -6.45 -20.75 16.61
CA TRP A 166 -6.99 -22.11 16.73
C TRP A 166 -6.14 -23.13 15.97
N TRP A 167 -5.71 -22.79 14.74
CA TRP A 167 -4.81 -23.63 13.95
C TRP A 167 -3.49 -23.88 14.66
N ALA A 168 -2.87 -22.84 15.21
CA ALA A 168 -1.62 -22.95 15.97
C ALA A 168 -1.76 -23.87 17.20
N GLU A 169 -2.89 -23.80 17.89
CA GLU A 169 -3.17 -24.54 19.13
C GLU A 169 -3.59 -26.00 18.91
N HIS A 170 -4.26 -26.32 17.81
CA HIS A 170 -4.89 -27.64 17.62
C HIS A 170 -4.32 -28.42 16.44
N VAL A 171 -3.89 -27.74 15.37
CA VAL A 171 -3.52 -28.37 14.10
C VAL A 171 -2.02 -28.37 13.87
N ALA A 172 -1.35 -27.25 14.18
CA ALA A 172 0.08 -27.06 13.96
C ALA A 172 0.97 -27.60 15.08
N VAL A 173 0.37 -28.12 16.16
CA VAL A 173 1.09 -28.72 17.28
C VAL A 173 1.82 -30.00 16.87
N LYS A 174 2.82 -30.39 17.66
CA LYS A 174 3.55 -31.65 17.44
C LYS A 174 2.59 -32.83 17.57
N GLY A 175 2.44 -33.60 16.48
CA GLY A 175 1.51 -34.72 16.40
C GLY A 175 0.09 -34.34 15.97
N GLY A 176 -0.16 -33.06 15.65
CA GLY A 176 -1.40 -32.63 14.99
C GLY A 176 -1.38 -32.89 13.49
N ALA A 177 -2.45 -32.50 12.79
CA ALA A 177 -2.65 -32.80 11.38
C ALA A 177 -1.69 -32.04 10.42
N ALA A 178 -1.12 -30.90 10.84
CA ALA A 178 -0.20 -30.11 10.02
C ALA A 178 0.94 -29.50 10.86
N PRO A 179 1.82 -30.31 11.47
CA PRO A 179 2.79 -29.84 12.44
C PRO A 179 3.78 -28.85 11.83
N GLY A 180 4.07 -27.75 12.55
CA GLY A 180 5.03 -26.74 12.06
C GLY A 180 4.52 -25.93 10.87
N THR A 181 3.21 -25.71 10.78
CA THR A 181 2.58 -24.84 9.79
C THR A 181 1.94 -23.62 10.44
N LEU A 182 1.75 -22.57 9.65
CA LEU A 182 1.03 -21.35 10.02
C LEU A 182 -0.13 -21.15 9.05
N LEU A 183 -1.20 -20.53 9.51
CA LEU A 183 -2.38 -20.19 8.70
C LEU A 183 -2.43 -18.67 8.49
N GLU A 184 -2.38 -18.23 7.24
CA GLU A 184 -2.35 -16.83 6.81
C GLU A 184 -3.45 -16.56 5.78
N GLY A 185 -3.74 -15.28 5.50
CA GLY A 185 -4.60 -14.88 4.38
C GLY A 185 -6.01 -15.45 4.48
N ILE A 186 -6.55 -15.45 5.69
CA ILE A 186 -7.85 -16.06 6.02
C ILE A 186 -8.98 -15.20 5.45
N GLU A 187 -9.75 -15.78 4.55
CA GLU A 187 -10.90 -15.18 3.89
C GLU A 187 -12.15 -16.05 4.16
N ARG A 188 -13.16 -15.46 4.82
CA ARG A 188 -14.44 -16.12 5.04
C ARG A 188 -15.29 -16.01 3.76
N THR A 189 -15.49 -17.13 3.08
CA THR A 189 -16.21 -17.17 1.81
C THR A 189 -17.71 -17.45 1.96
N GLY A 190 -18.15 -17.81 3.17
CA GLY A 190 -19.56 -18.03 3.51
C GLY A 190 -19.75 -18.31 4.99
N GLU A 191 -20.96 -18.72 5.39
CA GLU A 191 -21.26 -18.95 6.81
C GLU A 191 -20.46 -20.11 7.39
N ARG A 192 -20.29 -21.20 6.61
CA ARG A 192 -19.51 -22.40 6.94
C ARG A 192 -18.38 -22.68 5.95
N SER A 193 -17.95 -21.67 5.18
CA SER A 193 -16.87 -21.81 4.20
C SER A 193 -15.76 -20.79 4.41
N LEU A 194 -14.53 -21.26 4.25
CA LEU A 194 -13.32 -20.50 4.50
C LEU A 194 -12.25 -20.88 3.49
N LYS A 195 -11.45 -19.89 3.11
CA LYS A 195 -10.28 -20.04 2.29
C LYS A 195 -9.10 -19.44 3.04
N ALA A 196 -7.99 -20.15 3.12
CA ALA A 196 -6.80 -19.68 3.81
C ALA A 196 -5.54 -20.24 3.15
N VAL A 197 -4.40 -19.67 3.51
CA VAL A 197 -3.09 -20.04 3.00
C VAL A 197 -2.30 -20.69 4.12
N ILE A 198 -1.91 -21.94 3.94
CA ILE A 198 -1.05 -22.68 4.84
C ILE A 198 0.40 -22.44 4.44
N ARG A 199 1.22 -21.99 5.37
CA ARG A 199 2.65 -21.73 5.17
C ARG A 199 3.47 -22.64 6.07
N SER A 200 4.66 -23.04 5.63
CA SER A 200 5.64 -23.69 6.51
C SER A 200 6.17 -22.68 7.52
N ALA A 201 6.16 -23.03 8.82
CA ALA A 201 6.74 -22.20 9.87
C ALA A 201 8.26 -22.07 9.71
N THR A 202 8.92 -23.08 9.14
CA THR A 202 10.34 -23.00 8.78
C THR A 202 10.50 -22.45 7.37
N PRO A 203 11.18 -21.30 7.19
CA PRO A 203 11.39 -20.70 5.88
C PRO A 203 12.21 -21.62 4.97
N GLY A 204 11.86 -21.63 3.68
CA GLY A 204 12.53 -22.47 2.69
C GLY A 204 12.21 -23.96 2.77
N ARG A 205 11.42 -24.41 3.77
CA ARG A 205 10.92 -25.79 3.83
C ARG A 205 9.56 -25.91 3.14
N PRO A 206 9.28 -27.04 2.48
CA PRO A 206 7.96 -27.31 1.94
C PRO A 206 6.96 -27.48 3.08
N VAL A 207 5.69 -27.15 2.83
CA VAL A 207 4.58 -27.50 3.74
C VAL A 207 4.58 -29.03 3.90
N PRO A 208 4.58 -29.55 5.13
CA PRO A 208 4.51 -30.99 5.37
C PRO A 208 3.24 -31.58 4.77
N ASN A 209 3.23 -32.90 4.59
CA ASN A 209 1.99 -33.56 4.19
C ASN A 209 0.94 -33.38 5.29
N ILE A 210 -0.24 -32.89 4.92
CA ILE A 210 -1.32 -32.62 5.86
C ILE A 210 -2.26 -33.81 5.82
N ASP A 211 -2.48 -34.43 6.97
CA ASP A 211 -3.43 -35.53 7.06
C ASP A 211 -4.85 -34.95 7.09
N VAL A 212 -5.57 -35.13 5.99
CA VAL A 212 -6.94 -34.61 5.83
C VAL A 212 -7.89 -35.29 6.81
N LYS A 213 -7.63 -36.53 7.22
CA LYS A 213 -8.48 -37.26 8.18
C LYS A 213 -8.35 -36.68 9.58
N ASP A 214 -7.11 -36.46 10.01
CA ASP A 214 -6.85 -35.84 11.31
C ASP A 214 -7.34 -34.39 11.33
N LEU A 215 -7.20 -33.67 10.21
CA LEU A 215 -7.72 -32.31 10.09
C LEU A 215 -9.26 -32.29 10.11
N SER A 216 -9.91 -33.23 9.42
CA SER A 216 -11.36 -33.43 9.45
C SER A 216 -11.86 -33.71 10.86
N ALA A 217 -11.19 -34.61 11.59
CA ALA A 217 -11.51 -34.92 12.97
C ALA A 217 -11.30 -33.73 13.91
N ALA A 218 -10.24 -32.94 13.72
CA ALA A 218 -9.95 -31.76 14.54
C ALA A 218 -10.97 -30.63 14.31
N MET A 219 -11.43 -30.44 13.07
CA MET A 219 -12.37 -29.37 12.71
C MET A 219 -13.84 -29.76 12.90
N ASP A 220 -14.14 -31.06 13.07
CA ASP A 220 -15.50 -31.61 13.00
C ASP A 220 -16.19 -31.29 11.66
N ILE A 221 -15.46 -31.50 10.56
CA ILE A 221 -15.93 -31.23 9.18
C ILE A 221 -15.64 -32.44 8.28
N PRO A 222 -16.61 -32.92 7.47
CA PRO A 222 -16.39 -34.01 6.53
C PRO A 222 -15.17 -33.82 5.59
N GLU A 223 -14.45 -34.91 5.32
CA GLU A 223 -13.23 -34.90 4.48
C GLU A 223 -13.47 -34.35 3.07
N ASP A 224 -14.65 -34.59 2.48
CA ASP A 224 -15.04 -34.13 1.16
C ASP A 224 -15.21 -32.60 1.06
N LEU A 225 -15.33 -31.92 2.22
CA LEU A 225 -15.41 -30.47 2.32
C LEU A 225 -14.05 -29.81 2.56
N ILE A 226 -12.97 -30.58 2.66
CA ILE A 226 -11.62 -30.06 2.90
C ILE A 226 -10.77 -30.30 1.66
N ALA A 227 -10.34 -29.23 1.01
CA ALA A 227 -9.44 -29.29 -0.14
C ALA A 227 -8.14 -28.54 0.14
N ILE A 228 -7.02 -29.24 -0.02
CA ILE A 228 -5.68 -28.68 0.13
C ILE A 228 -4.97 -28.77 -1.22
N GLY A 229 -4.57 -27.62 -1.77
CA GLY A 229 -3.98 -27.54 -3.11
C GLY A 229 -2.80 -26.58 -3.22
N PRO A 230 -2.13 -26.52 -4.38
CA PRO A 230 -1.08 -25.55 -4.63
C PRO A 230 -1.64 -24.13 -4.78
N VAL A 231 -0.86 -23.11 -4.40
CA VAL A 231 -1.15 -21.70 -4.70
C VAL A 231 -0.50 -21.33 -6.03
N PRO A 232 -1.26 -20.86 -7.04
CA PRO A 232 -0.68 -20.47 -8.34
C PRO A 232 0.42 -19.41 -8.18
N GLY A 233 1.56 -19.62 -8.85
CA GLY A 233 2.70 -18.70 -8.79
C GLY A 233 3.51 -18.72 -7.49
N ARG A 234 3.27 -19.69 -6.61
CA ARG A 234 4.03 -19.88 -5.35
C ARG A 234 4.65 -21.28 -5.29
N GLY A 235 5.79 -21.38 -4.60
CA GLY A 235 6.50 -22.64 -4.38
C GLY A 235 5.84 -23.53 -3.31
N ALA A 236 6.41 -24.70 -3.08
CA ALA A 236 5.90 -25.71 -2.14
C ALA A 236 5.92 -25.30 -0.65
N SER A 237 6.49 -24.14 -0.32
CA SER A 237 6.45 -23.56 1.02
C SER A 237 5.06 -23.04 1.43
N VAL A 238 4.11 -23.08 0.49
CA VAL A 238 2.74 -22.59 0.68
C VAL A 238 1.73 -23.53 0.04
N ARG A 239 0.58 -23.73 0.69
CA ARG A 239 -0.58 -24.46 0.17
C ARG A 239 -1.86 -23.69 0.43
N LEU A 240 -2.85 -23.85 -0.45
CA LEU A 240 -4.18 -23.27 -0.29
C LEU A 240 -5.06 -24.28 0.46
N LEU A 241 -5.68 -23.83 1.56
CA LEU A 241 -6.75 -24.52 2.25
C LEU A 241 -8.10 -23.95 1.81
N LYS A 242 -9.02 -24.83 1.42
CA LYS A 242 -10.43 -24.52 1.24
C LYS A 242 -11.24 -25.45 2.13
N VAL A 243 -12.17 -24.86 2.88
CA VAL A 243 -13.08 -25.57 3.79
C VAL A 243 -14.52 -25.23 3.41
N GLY A 244 -15.37 -26.24 3.38
CA GLY A 244 -16.78 -26.14 3.01
C GLY A 244 -16.99 -26.24 1.51
N GLN A 245 -18.25 -26.48 1.10
CA GLN A 245 -18.64 -26.19 -0.27
C GLN A 245 -18.47 -24.68 -0.44
N GLN A 246 -17.61 -24.30 -1.38
CA GLN A 246 -17.64 -22.95 -1.90
C GLN A 246 -19.08 -22.78 -2.36
N GLU A 247 -19.89 -21.93 -1.70
CA GLU A 247 -21.16 -21.49 -2.27
C GLU A 247 -20.79 -21.09 -3.68
N ASP A 248 -21.22 -21.91 -4.65
CA ASP A 248 -20.71 -21.91 -6.02
C ASP A 248 -20.48 -20.48 -6.38
N ALA A 249 -19.20 -20.14 -6.61
CA ALA A 249 -18.72 -18.78 -6.79
C ALA A 249 -19.81 -18.05 -7.54
N ARG A 250 -20.66 -17.30 -6.81
CA ARG A 250 -21.91 -16.81 -7.39
C ARG A 250 -21.44 -16.18 -8.68
N ASP A 251 -21.97 -16.68 -9.80
CA ASP A 251 -21.52 -16.26 -11.12
C ASP A 251 -21.28 -14.74 -11.02
N PRO A 252 -20.08 -14.23 -11.36
CA PRO A 252 -19.78 -12.82 -11.19
C PRO A 252 -20.92 -11.92 -11.69
N ALA A 253 -21.66 -12.36 -12.72
CA ALA A 253 -22.90 -11.73 -13.16
C ALA A 253 -24.00 -11.75 -12.09
N SER A 254 -24.26 -12.87 -11.45
CA SER A 254 -25.20 -13.04 -10.33
C SER A 254 -24.82 -12.22 -9.08
N VAL A 255 -23.54 -12.13 -8.69
CA VAL A 255 -23.11 -11.23 -7.58
C VAL A 255 -23.32 -9.78 -7.96
N TRP A 256 -22.89 -9.40 -9.17
CA TRP A 256 -22.98 -8.03 -9.62
C TRP A 256 -24.44 -7.61 -9.77
N ALA A 257 -25.29 -8.44 -10.37
CA ALA A 257 -26.73 -8.18 -10.53
C ALA A 257 -27.48 -8.09 -9.20
N SER A 258 -27.21 -8.98 -8.24
CA SER A 258 -27.95 -9.03 -6.97
C SER A 258 -27.46 -8.05 -5.92
N ARG A 259 -26.17 -7.69 -5.92
CA ARG A 259 -25.57 -6.87 -4.85
C ARG A 259 -25.02 -5.54 -5.30
N ILE A 260 -24.37 -5.46 -6.47
CA ILE A 260 -23.64 -4.25 -6.89
C ILE A 260 -24.54 -3.34 -7.73
N ALA A 261 -25.28 -3.89 -8.69
CA ALA A 261 -26.12 -3.13 -9.62
C ALA A 261 -27.20 -2.28 -8.94
N PRO A 262 -27.97 -2.79 -7.94
CA PRO A 262 -29.03 -2.00 -7.32
C PRO A 262 -28.49 -0.81 -6.51
N LEU A 263 -27.30 -0.94 -5.95
CA LEU A 263 -26.63 0.10 -5.16
C LEU A 263 -25.91 1.12 -6.04
N ALA A 264 -25.24 0.65 -7.11
CA ALA A 264 -24.44 1.51 -7.97
C ALA A 264 -25.24 2.15 -9.11
N MET A 265 -26.26 1.47 -9.64
CA MET A 265 -27.03 1.87 -10.83
C MET A 265 -28.51 1.47 -10.73
N PRO A 266 -29.30 2.13 -9.85
CA PRO A 266 -30.73 1.84 -9.71
C PRO A 266 -31.48 2.04 -11.03
N GLY A 267 -32.31 1.07 -11.40
CA GLY A 267 -33.15 1.13 -12.61
C GLY A 267 -32.50 0.60 -13.89
N THR A 268 -31.28 0.06 -13.83
CA THR A 268 -30.62 -0.55 -14.99
C THR A 268 -30.72 -2.08 -14.97
N VAL A 269 -30.88 -2.68 -16.16
CA VAL A 269 -30.91 -4.15 -16.34
C VAL A 269 -29.57 -4.60 -16.91
N LEU A 270 -28.92 -5.53 -16.23
CA LEU A 270 -27.67 -6.11 -16.72
C LEU A 270 -27.94 -7.13 -17.83
N ILE A 271 -27.38 -6.89 -19.02
CA ILE A 271 -27.62 -7.74 -20.21
C ILE A 271 -26.58 -8.86 -20.32
N SER A 272 -25.31 -8.62 -19.97
CA SER A 272 -24.28 -9.67 -19.89
C SER A 272 -23.07 -9.23 -19.05
N VAL A 273 -22.38 -10.21 -18.43
CA VAL A 273 -21.04 -10.00 -17.83
C VAL A 273 -20.04 -10.87 -18.59
N ARG A 274 -18.95 -10.24 -19.05
CA ARG A 274 -17.84 -10.95 -19.69
C ARG A 274 -16.68 -11.07 -18.71
N SER A 275 -16.48 -12.26 -18.14
CA SER A 275 -15.30 -12.55 -17.34
C SER A 275 -14.10 -12.86 -18.26
N GLY A 276 -13.19 -11.91 -18.42
CA GLY A 276 -11.94 -12.15 -19.14
C GLY A 276 -10.94 -12.91 -18.28
N ARG A 277 -10.51 -14.10 -18.73
CA ARG A 277 -9.24 -14.70 -18.26
C ARG A 277 -8.13 -13.93 -18.96
N PRO A 278 -7.15 -13.31 -18.25
CA PRO A 278 -6.01 -12.71 -18.92
C PRO A 278 -5.33 -13.81 -19.74
N ALA A 279 -5.09 -13.53 -21.03
CA ALA A 279 -4.39 -14.47 -21.90
C ALA A 279 -3.09 -14.88 -21.21
N ALA A 280 -2.88 -16.18 -21.05
CA ALA A 280 -1.57 -16.68 -20.65
C ALA A 280 -0.59 -16.09 -21.68
N ALA A 281 0.41 -15.34 -21.20
CA ALA A 281 1.47 -14.82 -22.06
C ALA A 281 2.00 -16.01 -22.87
N SER A 282 1.72 -16.00 -24.17
CA SER A 282 2.27 -16.98 -25.08
C SER A 282 3.78 -16.85 -24.99
N ASP A 283 4.44 -17.87 -24.45
CA ASP A 283 5.89 -18.05 -24.56
C ASP A 283 6.22 -17.97 -26.05
N GLY A 284 6.80 -16.84 -26.45
CA GLY A 284 7.37 -16.66 -27.77
C GLY A 284 8.64 -17.49 -27.86
N GLY A 285 8.48 -18.78 -28.14
CA GLY A 285 9.55 -19.69 -28.52
C GLY A 285 9.62 -19.80 -30.03
N ASP A 286 10.64 -19.14 -30.59
CA ASP A 286 11.40 -19.41 -31.81
C ASP A 286 10.81 -20.37 -32.86
N GLN A 287 10.58 -19.82 -34.07
CA GLN A 287 11.01 -20.40 -35.35
C GLN A 287 11.60 -19.30 -36.23
#